data_AF-A0A2V8RWT2-F1
#
_entry.id   AF-A0A2V8RWT2-F1
#
_cell.length_a   1.000
_cell.length_b   1.000
_cell.length_c   1.000
_cell.angle_alpha   90.00
_cell.angle_beta   90.00
_cell.angle_gamma   90.00
#
_symmetry.space_group_name_H-M   'P 1'
#
loop_
_entity.id
_entity.type
_entity.pdbx_description
1 polymer ?
#
loop_
_entity_poly.entity_id
_entity_poly.type
_entity_poly.pdbx_seq_one_letter_code
_entity_poly.pdbx_strand_id
1 'polypeptide(L)'
;MPVDKVIVTNLTALRQKYEAAGVKTIQAAVQALIAADKARGLTTKLIALDDEAGMKKLKAPPVKDATDPKQNKRAIDGVYKALVPDYLMILGAIDVVPHQDVKNPLYTPNPDGDTDEFAYSDLPYACDAPYSQDVNDFTGPTRVVGRLPDLTGANNPKYLLGLLQTATKWKSRPRTDYQNYLGISAEKWRDSTSESLQKVFNTDADLQTSPSRGYKWTSKLINRRLHFINCHGGDMIPDFYGQSSTDDEEMPVSHQAAFVALPKNIIEGTVAAVECCFGGQLYDPSGAENNQMGMCNTYLDRKAYGFFGSTTTAYGPFSGNDQADLICQYFLQRVLGGASLGRAALEARHKFVEKTTPLNLKNQKTLAQFNLFGDPSITPVAAPTSKLAVGAKIVHLTTGVAAAGAKSAANSKAVHQAAASERAERRQTLRAKGTMLAGMQPAMTKTKTAPPKNVAASLQKLARQLNLQHVDTISYRVEAPAQAHIAPQNAMAKGIMKVAAAKRPETTAFHVFIGTPQSTSANMKGIKKGAAKQGATKAGADGGTSAKKHPIRKIVVLEAKEVGGNIVISEGHSK
;
A
#
# COMPACT_ATOMS: atom_id res chain seq x y z
N MET A 1 -13.25 29.89 2.26
CA MET A 1 -12.08 29.41 1.49
C MET A 1 -12.22 27.91 1.29
N PRO A 2 -11.89 27.37 0.11
CA PRO A 2 -11.84 25.92 -0.11
C PRO A 2 -10.88 25.26 0.88
N VAL A 3 -11.17 24.02 1.27
CA VAL A 3 -10.35 23.24 2.20
C VAL A 3 -9.43 22.36 1.36
N ASP A 4 -8.12 22.54 1.47
CA ASP A 4 -7.13 21.74 0.72
C ASP A 4 -6.93 20.37 1.39
N LYS A 5 -6.90 20.33 2.72
CA LYS A 5 -6.67 19.09 3.48
C LYS A 5 -7.69 18.92 4.59
N VAL A 6 -8.23 17.71 4.70
CA VAL A 6 -9.08 17.32 5.82
C VAL A 6 -8.36 16.23 6.61
N ILE A 7 -8.29 16.43 7.92
CA ILE A 7 -7.88 15.42 8.89
C ILE A 7 -9.16 14.90 9.53
N VAL A 8 -9.42 13.60 9.45
CA VAL A 8 -10.56 12.94 10.10
C VAL A 8 -10.09 12.07 11.24
N THR A 9 -10.86 12.03 12.33
CA THR A 9 -10.60 11.15 13.49
C THR A 9 -11.88 10.90 14.27
N ASN A 10 -11.84 10.00 15.25
CA ASN A 10 -12.90 9.82 16.23
C ASN A 10 -12.39 10.28 17.61
N LEU A 11 -12.90 11.42 18.12
CA LEU A 11 -12.41 12.02 19.35
C LEU A 11 -12.80 11.21 20.59
N THR A 12 -13.96 10.56 20.57
CA THR A 12 -14.41 9.67 21.63
C THR A 12 -13.49 8.46 21.75
N ALA A 13 -13.15 7.79 20.64
CA ALA A 13 -12.20 6.68 20.64
C ALA A 13 -10.80 7.12 21.11
N LEU A 14 -10.30 8.27 20.63
CA LEU A 14 -9.03 8.83 21.14
C LEU A 14 -9.08 9.15 22.63
N ARG A 15 -10.22 9.63 23.15
CA ARG A 15 -10.40 9.91 24.59
C ARG A 15 -10.43 8.62 25.41
N GLN A 16 -11.02 7.55 24.89
CA GLN A 16 -10.98 6.25 25.55
C GLN A 16 -9.55 5.72 25.66
N LYS A 17 -8.72 5.93 24.63
CA LYS A 17 -7.30 5.52 24.64
C LYS A 17 -6.42 6.40 25.53
N TYR A 18 -6.52 7.71 25.41
CA TYR A 18 -5.52 8.65 25.94
C TYR A 18 -6.04 9.60 27.02
N GLU A 19 -7.28 9.38 27.46
CA GLU A 19 -7.99 10.25 28.39
C GLU A 19 -8.11 11.70 27.89
N ALA A 20 -8.69 12.57 28.71
CA ALA A 20 -8.88 13.97 28.34
C ALA A 20 -7.53 14.72 28.16
N ALA A 21 -6.54 14.42 29.00
CA ALA A 21 -5.23 15.07 28.96
C ALA A 21 -4.47 14.71 27.68
N GLY A 22 -4.45 13.42 27.31
CA GLY A 22 -3.79 12.99 26.08
C GLY A 22 -4.46 13.55 24.84
N VAL A 23 -5.80 13.53 24.75
CA VAL A 23 -6.54 14.16 23.64
C VAL A 23 -6.21 15.66 23.51
N LYS A 24 -6.12 16.39 24.63
CA LYS A 24 -5.73 17.82 24.61
C LYS A 24 -4.35 18.01 23.97
N THR A 25 -3.37 17.17 24.31
CA THR A 25 -2.02 17.24 23.70
C THR A 25 -2.03 16.88 22.21
N ILE A 26 -2.81 15.86 21.82
CA ILE A 26 -2.98 15.47 20.41
C ILE A 26 -3.61 16.62 19.61
N GLN A 27 -4.68 17.23 20.13
CA GLN A 27 -5.33 18.38 19.50
C GLN A 27 -4.35 19.55 19.32
N ALA A 28 -3.52 19.85 20.32
CA ALA A 28 -2.48 20.88 20.20
C ALA A 28 -1.46 20.55 19.11
N ALA A 29 -1.03 19.30 19.00
CA ALA A 29 -0.12 18.85 17.95
C ALA A 29 -0.77 18.91 16.55
N VAL A 30 -2.06 18.60 16.43
CA VAL A 30 -2.82 18.78 15.18
C VAL A 30 -2.93 20.26 14.82
N GLN A 31 -3.14 21.16 15.78
CA GLN A 31 -3.13 22.61 15.50
C GLN A 31 -1.76 23.10 15.02
N ALA A 32 -0.66 22.57 15.57
CA ALA A 32 0.68 22.85 15.07
C ALA A 32 0.85 22.39 13.61
N LEU A 33 0.34 21.20 13.26
CA LEU A 33 0.32 20.72 11.88
C LEU A 33 -0.52 21.63 10.96
N ILE A 34 -1.72 22.04 11.39
CA ILE A 34 -2.58 22.97 10.64
C ILE A 34 -1.86 24.31 10.40
N ALA A 35 -1.16 24.84 11.40
CA ALA A 35 -0.39 26.07 11.26
C ALA A 35 0.79 25.91 10.27
N ALA A 36 1.51 24.78 10.32
CA ALA A 36 2.57 24.47 9.36
C ALA A 36 2.03 24.28 7.94
N ASP A 37 0.88 23.62 7.79
CA ASP A 37 0.19 23.45 6.51
C ASP A 37 -0.24 24.82 5.94
N LYS A 38 -0.78 25.72 6.77
CA LYS A 38 -1.08 27.10 6.36
C LYS A 38 0.17 27.83 5.88
N ALA A 39 1.29 27.69 6.56
CA ALA A 39 2.57 28.27 6.13
C ALA A 39 3.05 27.70 4.78
N ARG A 40 2.64 26.47 4.45
CA ARG A 40 2.89 25.78 3.17
C ARG A 40 1.80 26.04 2.11
N GLY A 41 0.84 26.91 2.38
CA GLY A 41 -0.24 27.26 1.45
C GLY A 41 -1.35 26.22 1.35
N LEU A 42 -1.59 25.45 2.43
CA LEU A 42 -2.69 24.50 2.57
C LEU A 42 -3.68 24.99 3.64
N THR A 43 -4.95 25.03 3.29
CA THR A 43 -6.06 25.21 4.23
C THR A 43 -6.46 23.85 4.80
N THR A 44 -5.99 23.54 6.00
CA THR A 44 -6.27 22.28 6.69
C THR A 44 -7.40 22.40 7.71
N LYS A 45 -8.31 21.41 7.79
CA LYS A 45 -9.32 21.30 8.85
C LYS A 45 -9.27 19.93 9.54
N LEU A 46 -9.41 19.94 10.87
CA LEU A 46 -9.70 18.73 11.65
C LEU A 46 -11.22 18.56 11.76
N ILE A 47 -11.71 17.37 11.43
CA ILE A 47 -13.12 16.97 11.57
C ILE A 47 -13.18 15.74 12.48
N ALA A 48 -13.94 15.85 13.57
CA ALA A 48 -14.28 14.71 14.41
C ALA A 48 -15.52 14.02 13.82
N LEU A 49 -15.38 12.75 13.46
CA LEU A 49 -16.45 11.97 12.82
C LEU A 49 -17.62 11.71 13.78
N ASP A 50 -17.37 11.76 15.07
CA ASP A 50 -18.33 11.59 16.18
C ASP A 50 -18.96 12.92 16.66
N ASP A 51 -18.54 14.08 16.15
CA ASP A 51 -19.15 15.37 16.48
C ASP A 51 -20.47 15.57 15.70
N GLU A 52 -21.60 15.26 16.33
CA GLU A 52 -22.93 15.39 15.73
C GLU A 52 -23.21 16.79 15.17
N ALA A 53 -22.81 17.85 15.89
CA ALA A 53 -23.07 19.22 15.48
C ALA A 53 -22.20 19.62 14.29
N GLY A 54 -20.92 19.25 14.31
CA GLY A 54 -19.98 19.46 13.20
C GLY A 54 -20.41 18.71 11.95
N MET A 55 -20.77 17.43 12.09
CA MET A 55 -21.20 16.56 10.98
C MET A 55 -22.52 17.04 10.37
N LYS A 56 -23.47 17.50 11.20
CA LYS A 56 -24.73 18.12 10.74
C LYS A 56 -24.46 19.36 9.85
N LYS A 57 -23.50 20.21 10.20
CA LYS A 57 -23.12 21.38 9.36
C LYS A 57 -22.57 20.96 7.99
N LEU A 58 -21.93 19.80 7.92
CA LEU A 58 -21.43 19.22 6.67
C LEU A 58 -22.50 18.39 5.92
N LYS A 59 -23.72 18.26 6.48
CA LYS A 59 -24.75 17.33 5.97
C LYS A 59 -24.23 15.90 5.86
N ALA A 60 -23.33 15.52 6.77
CA ALA A 60 -22.74 14.20 6.87
C ALA A 60 -23.31 13.47 8.11
N PRO A 61 -23.50 12.14 8.06
CA PRO A 61 -23.92 11.39 9.23
C PRO A 61 -22.76 11.27 10.23
N PRO A 62 -22.99 11.50 11.54
CA PRO A 62 -21.97 11.25 12.55
C PRO A 62 -21.76 9.75 12.77
N VAL A 63 -20.57 9.39 13.26
CA VAL A 63 -20.20 8.03 13.69
C VAL A 63 -20.58 7.88 15.16
N LYS A 64 -21.47 6.93 15.45
CA LYS A 64 -21.90 6.61 16.82
C LYS A 64 -21.13 5.43 17.40
N ASP A 65 -20.74 4.50 16.55
CA ASP A 65 -19.87 3.38 16.88
C ASP A 65 -18.56 3.50 16.10
N ALA A 66 -17.47 3.76 16.81
CA ALA A 66 -16.15 3.91 16.20
C ALA A 66 -15.69 2.63 15.49
N THR A 67 -16.17 1.46 15.91
CA THR A 67 -15.78 0.16 15.36
C THR A 67 -16.54 -0.24 14.10
N ASP A 68 -17.64 0.44 13.79
CA ASP A 68 -18.49 0.13 12.64
C ASP A 68 -17.85 0.68 11.34
N PRO A 69 -17.36 -0.19 10.42
CA PRO A 69 -16.71 0.27 9.19
C PRO A 69 -17.69 1.01 8.27
N LYS A 70 -18.96 0.60 8.23
CA LYS A 70 -19.99 1.22 7.39
C LYS A 70 -20.34 2.63 7.86
N GLN A 71 -20.44 2.86 9.16
CA GLN A 71 -20.65 4.20 9.71
C GLN A 71 -19.47 5.12 9.38
N ASN A 72 -18.24 4.67 9.60
CA ASN A 72 -17.04 5.44 9.31
C ASN A 72 -16.95 5.82 7.83
N LYS A 73 -17.21 4.88 6.92
CA LYS A 73 -17.23 5.13 5.47
C LYS A 73 -18.29 6.15 5.06
N ARG A 74 -19.52 6.03 5.57
CA ARG A 74 -20.60 7.00 5.30
C ARG A 74 -20.26 8.41 5.81
N ALA A 75 -19.67 8.49 7.00
CA ALA A 75 -19.26 9.76 7.59
C ALA A 75 -18.17 10.43 6.74
N ILE A 76 -17.10 9.69 6.42
CA ILE A 76 -16.00 10.18 5.59
C ILE A 76 -16.48 10.57 4.18
N ASP A 77 -17.39 9.81 3.57
CA ASP A 77 -18.01 10.17 2.29
C ASP A 77 -18.79 11.48 2.37
N GLY A 78 -19.54 11.69 3.44
CA GLY A 78 -20.25 12.94 3.70
C GLY A 78 -19.29 14.13 3.84
N VAL A 79 -18.21 13.95 4.61
CA VAL A 79 -17.16 14.98 4.78
C VAL A 79 -16.50 15.30 3.44
N TYR A 80 -16.11 14.29 2.66
CA TYR A 80 -15.48 14.48 1.36
C TYR A 80 -16.43 15.15 0.37
N LYS A 81 -17.72 14.78 0.34
CA LYS A 81 -18.73 15.42 -0.51
C LYS A 81 -18.93 16.90 -0.15
N ALA A 82 -18.87 17.24 1.13
CA ALA A 82 -19.07 18.61 1.60
C ALA A 82 -17.87 19.52 1.35
N LEU A 83 -16.64 18.99 1.44
CA LEU A 83 -15.41 19.79 1.45
C LEU A 83 -14.55 19.63 0.19
N VAL A 84 -14.66 18.48 -0.49
CA VAL A 84 -13.89 18.09 -1.70
C VAL A 84 -12.40 18.42 -1.58
N PRO A 85 -11.71 17.94 -0.53
CA PRO A 85 -10.31 18.28 -0.29
C PRO A 85 -9.36 17.67 -1.32
N ASP A 86 -8.18 18.28 -1.47
CA ASP A 86 -7.05 17.68 -2.20
C ASP A 86 -6.44 16.50 -1.45
N TYR A 87 -6.53 16.49 -0.12
CA TYR A 87 -5.94 15.47 0.74
C TYR A 87 -6.91 15.08 1.86
N LEU A 88 -7.12 13.78 2.04
CA LEU A 88 -7.83 13.20 3.19
C LEU A 88 -6.86 12.40 4.05
N MET A 89 -6.57 12.87 5.25
CA MET A 89 -5.74 12.17 6.22
C MET A 89 -6.62 11.53 7.30
N ILE A 90 -6.50 10.22 7.49
CA ILE A 90 -7.09 9.52 8.63
C ILE A 90 -6.10 9.60 9.79
N LEU A 91 -6.51 10.12 10.94
CA LEU A 91 -5.69 10.23 12.14
C LEU A 91 -6.12 9.19 13.17
N GLY A 92 -5.24 8.22 13.43
CA GLY A 92 -5.49 7.08 14.31
C GLY A 92 -5.37 5.73 13.59
N ALA A 93 -5.16 4.68 14.38
CA ALA A 93 -5.11 3.27 13.98
C ALA A 93 -6.53 2.69 13.88
N ILE A 94 -6.61 1.38 13.73
CA ILE A 94 -7.85 0.66 13.41
C ILE A 94 -8.88 0.67 14.55
N ASP A 95 -8.45 0.93 15.79
CA ASP A 95 -9.30 1.08 16.97
C ASP A 95 -9.80 2.53 17.17
N VAL A 96 -9.40 3.47 16.31
CA VAL A 96 -9.90 4.85 16.28
C VAL A 96 -10.76 5.10 15.05
N VAL A 97 -10.25 4.73 13.87
CA VAL A 97 -11.00 4.71 12.60
C VAL A 97 -10.64 3.41 11.89
N PRO A 98 -11.57 2.44 11.76
CA PRO A 98 -11.26 1.11 11.27
C PRO A 98 -10.80 1.16 9.82
N HIS A 99 -9.92 0.23 9.45
CA HIS A 99 -9.84 -0.20 8.06
C HIS A 99 -11.20 -0.76 7.63
N GLN A 100 -11.51 -0.64 6.36
CA GLN A 100 -12.71 -1.24 5.78
C GLN A 100 -12.49 -2.73 5.54
N ASP A 101 -13.54 -3.51 5.73
CA ASP A 101 -13.62 -4.97 5.72
C ASP A 101 -13.95 -5.50 4.31
N VAL A 102 -13.12 -5.16 3.33
CA VAL A 102 -13.25 -5.66 1.96
C VAL A 102 -13.00 -7.17 1.95
N LYS A 103 -13.91 -7.97 1.40
CA LYS A 103 -13.76 -9.42 1.31
C LYS A 103 -12.58 -9.80 0.42
N ASN A 104 -11.77 -10.73 0.90
CA ASN A 104 -10.68 -11.29 0.11
C ASN A 104 -11.25 -12.25 -0.96
N PRO A 105 -11.03 -12.00 -2.27
CA PRO A 105 -11.51 -12.90 -3.33
C PRO A 105 -10.81 -14.27 -3.33
N LEU A 106 -9.66 -14.39 -2.67
CA LEU A 106 -8.89 -15.64 -2.54
C LEU A 106 -9.18 -16.41 -1.24
N TYR A 107 -10.04 -15.87 -0.35
CA TYR A 107 -10.31 -16.50 0.94
C TYR A 107 -10.81 -17.94 0.80
N THR A 108 -10.20 -18.82 1.59
CA THR A 108 -10.66 -20.17 1.86
C THR A 108 -10.61 -20.47 3.36
N PRO A 109 -11.59 -21.21 3.93
CA PRO A 109 -11.53 -21.66 5.32
C PRO A 109 -10.50 -22.77 5.55
N ASN A 110 -9.87 -23.29 4.49
CA ASN A 110 -8.81 -24.28 4.61
C ASN A 110 -7.54 -23.64 5.21
N PRO A 111 -6.97 -24.20 6.29
CA PRO A 111 -5.75 -23.67 6.90
C PRO A 111 -4.54 -23.63 5.96
N ASP A 112 -4.56 -24.43 4.89
CA ASP A 112 -3.51 -24.54 3.87
C ASP A 112 -3.73 -23.61 2.66
N GLY A 113 -4.76 -22.76 2.70
CA GLY A 113 -4.96 -21.73 1.69
C GLY A 113 -4.87 -20.32 2.25
N ASP A 114 -5.40 -19.35 1.50
CA ASP A 114 -5.45 -17.96 1.95
C ASP A 114 -6.55 -17.78 3.00
N THR A 115 -6.14 -17.79 4.27
CA THR A 115 -7.06 -17.71 5.41
C THR A 115 -7.49 -16.28 5.75
N ASP A 116 -7.04 -15.26 5.01
CA ASP A 116 -7.44 -13.88 5.26
C ASP A 116 -8.89 -13.69 4.80
N GLU A 117 -9.86 -13.61 5.71
CA GLU A 117 -11.27 -13.37 5.34
C GLU A 117 -11.45 -12.01 4.66
N PHE A 118 -10.73 -11.01 5.16
CA PHE A 118 -10.78 -9.63 4.68
C PHE A 118 -9.41 -9.14 4.24
N ALA A 119 -9.40 -8.38 3.14
CA ALA A 119 -8.30 -7.50 2.78
C ALA A 119 -8.52 -6.13 3.43
N TYR A 120 -8.19 -5.99 4.73
CA TYR A 120 -8.41 -4.75 5.47
C TYR A 120 -7.82 -3.52 4.77
N SER A 121 -8.64 -2.50 4.51
CA SER A 121 -8.32 -1.50 3.50
C SER A 121 -8.75 -0.07 3.83
N ASP A 122 -7.93 0.91 3.45
CA ASP A 122 -8.33 2.32 3.30
C ASP A 122 -8.76 2.65 1.85
N LEU A 123 -8.70 1.69 0.92
CA LEU A 123 -9.12 1.85 -0.48
C LEU A 123 -10.58 2.32 -0.60
N PRO A 124 -11.57 1.78 0.14
CA PRO A 124 -12.93 2.29 0.02
C PRO A 124 -13.05 3.76 0.44
N TYR A 125 -12.26 4.24 1.41
CA TYR A 125 -12.21 5.67 1.73
C TYR A 125 -11.64 6.51 0.58
N ALA A 126 -10.79 5.91 -0.27
CA ALA A 126 -10.24 6.52 -1.49
C ALA A 126 -11.20 6.47 -2.69
N CYS A 127 -12.33 5.79 -2.57
CA CYS A 127 -13.32 5.63 -3.62
C CYS A 127 -14.61 6.39 -3.30
N ASP A 128 -15.28 6.85 -4.35
CA ASP A 128 -16.57 7.51 -4.22
C ASP A 128 -17.77 6.55 -4.11
N ALA A 129 -17.58 5.27 -4.44
CA ALA A 129 -18.57 4.23 -4.20
C ALA A 129 -18.95 4.19 -2.70
N PRO A 130 -20.22 3.91 -2.35
CA PRO A 130 -20.63 3.78 -0.96
C PRO A 130 -19.93 2.58 -0.28
N TYR A 131 -20.18 2.41 1.02
CA TYR A 131 -19.74 1.21 1.73
C TYR A 131 -20.20 -0.07 1.00
N SER A 132 -19.24 -0.95 0.79
CA SER A 132 -19.39 -2.29 0.24
C SER A 132 -18.22 -3.15 0.74
N GLN A 133 -18.42 -4.46 0.80
CA GLN A 133 -17.35 -5.42 1.01
C GLN A 133 -16.85 -6.03 -0.31
N ASP A 134 -17.46 -5.68 -1.45
CA ASP A 134 -17.05 -6.16 -2.76
C ASP A 134 -15.95 -5.26 -3.34
N VAL A 135 -14.79 -5.84 -3.62
CA VAL A 135 -13.65 -5.15 -4.23
C VAL A 135 -13.95 -4.61 -5.64
N ASN A 136 -14.92 -5.18 -6.36
CA ASN A 136 -15.35 -4.69 -7.67
C ASN A 136 -15.82 -3.22 -7.60
N ASP A 137 -16.37 -2.78 -6.47
CA ASP A 137 -16.85 -1.41 -6.25
C ASP A 137 -15.72 -0.38 -6.09
N PHE A 138 -14.47 -0.84 -5.93
CA PHE A 138 -13.33 0.00 -5.55
C PHE A 138 -12.17 -0.05 -6.57
N THR A 139 -12.44 -0.47 -7.80
CA THR A 139 -11.43 -0.65 -8.85
C THR A 139 -10.92 0.64 -9.49
N GLY A 140 -11.51 1.80 -9.14
CA GLY A 140 -11.09 3.11 -9.65
C GLY A 140 -11.09 4.17 -8.57
N PRO A 141 -10.09 4.18 -7.65
CA PRO A 141 -10.03 5.18 -6.58
C PRO A 141 -9.96 6.59 -7.16
N THR A 142 -10.60 7.54 -6.49
CA THR A 142 -10.76 8.93 -6.96
C THR A 142 -10.23 9.98 -6.00
N ARG A 143 -9.81 9.57 -4.80
CA ARG A 143 -9.42 10.47 -3.71
C ARG A 143 -8.00 10.18 -3.25
N VAL A 144 -7.32 11.24 -2.83
CA VAL A 144 -5.97 11.16 -2.28
C VAL A 144 -6.08 10.92 -0.78
N VAL A 145 -5.76 9.70 -0.34
CA VAL A 145 -5.94 9.24 1.04
C VAL A 145 -4.61 8.73 1.61
N GLY A 146 -4.38 9.01 2.89
CA GLY A 146 -3.32 8.40 3.70
C GLY A 146 -3.74 8.34 5.16
N ARG A 147 -3.10 7.46 5.93
CA ARG A 147 -3.37 7.28 7.36
C ARG A 147 -2.14 7.65 8.17
N LEU A 148 -2.29 8.47 9.20
CA LEU A 148 -1.28 8.68 10.23
C LEU A 148 -1.68 7.84 11.45
N PRO A 149 -1.28 6.56 11.52
CA PRO A 149 -1.77 5.66 12.55
C PRO A 149 -1.09 5.97 13.88
N ASP A 150 -1.81 5.90 15.00
CA ASP A 150 -1.18 5.73 16.31
C ASP A 150 -0.83 4.24 16.51
N LEU A 151 -0.75 3.77 17.76
CA LEU A 151 -0.59 2.36 18.08
C LEU A 151 -1.93 1.80 18.53
N THR A 152 -2.38 0.70 17.91
CA THR A 152 -3.57 -0.04 18.34
C THR A 152 -3.38 -0.49 19.80
N GLY A 153 -4.39 -0.29 20.64
CA GLY A 153 -4.36 -0.65 22.07
C GLY A 153 -3.50 0.26 22.96
N ALA A 154 -2.84 1.28 22.42
CA ALA A 154 -2.00 2.15 23.23
C ALA A 154 -2.80 3.09 24.16
N ASN A 155 -2.21 3.36 25.33
CA ASN A 155 -2.71 4.28 26.34
C ASN A 155 -1.83 5.55 26.49
N ASN A 156 -0.73 5.65 25.74
CA ASN A 156 0.19 6.79 25.78
C ASN A 156 0.28 7.47 24.39
N PRO A 157 -0.02 8.78 24.29
CA PRO A 157 -0.06 9.47 23.00
C PRO A 157 1.32 9.79 22.40
N LYS A 158 2.42 9.52 23.10
CA LYS A 158 3.79 9.91 22.70
C LYS A 158 4.14 9.51 21.27
N TYR A 159 3.79 8.29 20.87
CA TYR A 159 4.03 7.79 19.53
C TYR A 159 3.33 8.67 18.48
N LEU A 160 2.02 8.91 18.63
CA LEU A 160 1.24 9.75 17.72
C LEU A 160 1.73 11.19 17.69
N LEU A 161 2.12 11.75 18.85
CA LEU A 161 2.71 13.09 18.94
C LEU A 161 4.02 13.18 18.13
N GLY A 162 4.85 12.13 18.14
CA GLY A 162 6.05 12.03 17.32
C GLY A 162 5.76 12.04 15.82
N LEU A 163 4.71 11.33 15.39
CA LEU A 163 4.28 11.32 14.00
C LEU A 163 3.76 12.69 13.55
N LEU A 164 2.88 13.31 14.34
CA LEU A 164 2.37 14.66 14.09
C LEU A 164 3.50 15.69 14.04
N GLN A 165 4.49 15.57 14.93
CA GLN A 165 5.66 16.43 14.91
C GLN A 165 6.48 16.24 13.63
N THR A 166 6.65 15.01 13.16
CA THR A 166 7.34 14.71 11.90
C THR A 166 6.61 15.33 10.71
N ALA A 167 5.29 15.17 10.62
CA ALA A 167 4.47 15.80 9.56
C ALA A 167 4.49 17.35 9.63
N THR A 168 4.49 17.90 10.84
CA THR A 168 4.60 19.35 11.07
C THR A 168 5.94 19.88 10.56
N LYS A 169 7.05 19.19 10.85
CA LYS A 169 8.41 19.62 10.53
C LYS A 169 8.92 19.18 9.16
N TRP A 170 8.18 18.33 8.46
CA TRP A 170 8.55 17.80 7.14
C TRP A 170 9.00 18.91 6.19
N LYS A 171 10.03 18.60 5.41
CA LYS A 171 10.51 19.36 4.27
C LYS A 171 10.72 18.45 3.07
N SER A 172 10.38 18.93 1.89
CA SER A 172 10.85 18.34 0.62
C SER A 172 12.36 18.43 0.52
N ARG A 173 12.97 17.46 -0.15
CA ARG A 173 14.42 17.45 -0.41
C ARG A 173 14.71 17.30 -1.91
N PRO A 174 15.89 17.69 -2.38
CA PRO A 174 16.29 17.47 -3.77
C PRO A 174 16.17 15.98 -4.14
N ARG A 175 15.90 15.70 -5.42
CA ARG A 175 15.84 14.31 -5.92
C ARG A 175 17.11 13.51 -5.66
N THR A 176 18.28 14.17 -5.65
CA THR A 176 19.58 13.57 -5.33
C THR A 176 19.61 12.90 -3.95
N ASP A 177 18.89 13.42 -2.97
CA ASP A 177 18.80 12.81 -1.63
C ASP A 177 18.04 11.46 -1.63
N TYR A 178 17.29 11.18 -2.70
CA TYR A 178 16.50 9.96 -2.88
C TYR A 178 17.00 9.11 -4.07
N GLN A 179 18.13 9.44 -4.68
CA GLN A 179 18.69 8.64 -5.78
C GLN A 179 19.18 7.26 -5.31
N ASN A 180 19.80 7.23 -4.13
CA ASN A 180 20.26 5.98 -3.51
C ASN A 180 19.11 5.30 -2.76
N TYR A 181 19.06 3.98 -2.84
CA TYR A 181 18.01 3.17 -2.23
C TYR A 181 18.56 1.95 -1.49
N LEU A 182 17.78 1.38 -0.58
CA LEU A 182 18.02 0.06 0.00
C LEU A 182 17.02 -0.92 -0.61
N GLY A 183 17.50 -1.87 -1.40
CA GLY A 183 16.71 -2.99 -1.90
C GLY A 183 16.95 -4.23 -1.02
N ILE A 184 15.91 -4.86 -0.50
CA ILE A 184 16.03 -6.12 0.25
C ILE A 184 15.13 -7.16 -0.42
N SER A 185 15.66 -8.35 -0.64
CA SER A 185 14.93 -9.46 -1.26
C SER A 185 15.16 -10.78 -0.53
N ALA A 186 14.13 -11.64 -0.48
CA ALA A 186 14.37 -13.08 -0.36
C ALA A 186 15.15 -13.55 -1.59
N GLU A 187 16.19 -14.37 -1.44
CA GLU A 187 17.03 -14.77 -2.57
C GLU A 187 16.23 -15.43 -3.70
N LYS A 188 15.19 -16.21 -3.37
CA LYS A 188 14.29 -16.84 -4.34
C LYS A 188 13.46 -15.85 -5.19
N TRP A 189 13.35 -14.59 -4.76
CA TRP A 189 12.67 -13.48 -5.46
C TRP A 189 13.64 -12.41 -5.99
N ARG A 190 14.94 -12.70 -5.99
CA ARG A 190 15.99 -11.77 -6.43
C ARG A 190 15.70 -11.21 -7.81
N ASP A 191 15.28 -12.05 -8.74
CA ASP A 191 15.12 -11.66 -10.14
C ASP A 191 13.91 -10.72 -10.32
N SER A 192 12.78 -11.00 -9.67
CA SER A 192 11.65 -10.05 -9.61
C SER A 192 12.07 -8.72 -8.98
N THR A 193 12.78 -8.79 -7.84
CA THR A 193 13.19 -7.57 -7.11
C THR A 193 14.16 -6.74 -7.94
N SER A 194 15.13 -7.39 -8.60
CA SER A 194 16.06 -6.74 -9.53
C SER A 194 15.29 -5.99 -10.63
N GLU A 195 14.30 -6.63 -11.27
CA GLU A 195 13.47 -5.98 -12.29
C GLU A 195 12.73 -4.75 -11.74
N SER A 196 12.19 -4.85 -10.53
CA SER A 196 11.54 -3.73 -9.84
C SER A 196 12.51 -2.57 -9.59
N LEU A 197 13.70 -2.86 -9.06
CA LEU A 197 14.72 -1.85 -8.78
C LEU A 197 15.23 -1.18 -10.07
N GLN A 198 15.47 -1.95 -11.13
CA GLN A 198 15.83 -1.43 -12.44
C GLN A 198 14.76 -0.46 -12.97
N LYS A 199 13.48 -0.79 -12.87
CA LYS A 199 12.38 0.09 -13.32
C LYS A 199 12.16 1.34 -12.46
N VAL A 200 12.54 1.32 -11.17
CA VAL A 200 12.39 2.48 -10.27
C VAL A 200 13.62 3.38 -10.29
N PHE A 201 14.81 2.78 -10.27
CA PHE A 201 16.09 3.45 -9.99
C PHE A 201 17.07 3.40 -11.17
N ASN A 202 16.74 2.69 -12.26
CA ASN A 202 17.64 2.40 -13.40
C ASN A 202 18.89 1.61 -13.02
N THR A 203 18.87 0.92 -11.88
CA THR A 203 19.92 0.02 -11.42
C THR A 203 19.38 -0.85 -10.28
N ASP A 204 19.91 -2.07 -10.12
CA ASP A 204 19.71 -2.98 -9.00
C ASP A 204 20.99 -3.16 -8.15
N ALA A 205 22.00 -2.31 -8.33
CA ALA A 205 23.32 -2.44 -7.68
C ALA A 205 23.29 -2.48 -6.14
N ASP A 206 22.22 -1.95 -5.54
CA ASP A 206 22.04 -1.88 -4.10
C ASP A 206 21.04 -2.92 -3.55
N LEU A 207 20.72 -3.95 -4.36
CA LEU A 207 19.95 -5.12 -3.95
C LEU A 207 20.73 -5.98 -2.94
N GLN A 208 20.12 -6.25 -1.79
CA GLN A 208 20.61 -7.17 -0.77
C GLN A 208 19.70 -8.40 -0.72
N THR A 209 20.25 -9.61 -0.83
CA THR A 209 19.48 -10.86 -0.75
C THR A 209 19.73 -11.60 0.57
N SER A 210 18.67 -12.17 1.14
CA SER A 210 18.74 -13.07 2.29
C SER A 210 18.42 -14.51 1.85
N PRO A 211 19.27 -15.51 2.16
CA PRO A 211 20.15 -15.60 3.34
C PRO A 211 21.56 -15.01 3.21
N SER A 212 22.02 -14.63 2.01
CA SER A 212 23.42 -14.19 1.80
C SER A 212 23.85 -13.00 2.69
N ARG A 213 22.89 -12.16 3.07
CA ARG A 213 23.02 -11.08 4.05
C ARG A 213 21.92 -11.22 5.10
N GLY A 214 22.28 -11.06 6.37
CA GLY A 214 21.32 -10.91 7.47
C GLY A 214 20.84 -9.46 7.64
N TYR A 215 20.01 -9.24 8.66
CA TYR A 215 19.32 -7.97 8.90
C TYR A 215 20.20 -6.79 9.38
N LYS A 216 21.47 -7.01 9.72
CA LYS A 216 22.38 -5.99 10.27
C LYS A 216 22.97 -5.10 9.17
N TRP A 217 22.12 -4.29 8.54
CA TRP A 217 22.51 -3.39 7.47
C TRP A 217 23.51 -2.32 7.93
N THR A 218 24.51 -2.03 7.10
CA THR A 218 25.42 -0.90 7.40
C THR A 218 24.68 0.43 7.33
N SER A 219 25.13 1.44 8.07
CA SER A 219 24.54 2.79 7.99
C SER A 219 24.56 3.39 6.59
N LYS A 220 25.47 2.96 5.69
CA LYS A 220 25.47 3.40 4.28
C LYS A 220 24.25 2.90 3.49
N LEU A 221 23.67 1.77 3.91
CA LEU A 221 22.49 1.15 3.30
C LEU A 221 21.21 1.61 4.01
N ILE A 222 21.10 1.38 5.33
CA ILE A 222 19.85 1.59 6.07
C ILE A 222 19.47 3.08 6.22
N ASN A 223 20.44 3.98 6.13
CA ASN A 223 20.18 5.42 6.17
C ASN A 223 19.77 5.98 4.79
N ARG A 224 19.55 5.14 3.77
CA ARG A 224 19.02 5.62 2.49
C ARG A 224 17.56 6.02 2.65
N ARG A 225 17.08 6.88 1.75
CA ARG A 225 15.75 7.47 1.88
C ARG A 225 14.66 6.70 1.17
N LEU A 226 15.02 5.81 0.24
CA LEU A 226 14.06 4.93 -0.43
C LEU A 226 14.37 3.49 -0.12
N HIS A 227 13.42 2.79 0.49
CA HIS A 227 13.52 1.37 0.77
C HIS A 227 12.51 0.61 -0.10
N PHE A 228 12.97 -0.41 -0.82
CA PHE A 228 12.13 -1.38 -1.51
C PHE A 228 12.41 -2.75 -0.89
N ILE A 229 11.39 -3.39 -0.32
CA ILE A 229 11.57 -4.60 0.47
C ILE A 229 10.61 -5.66 -0.05
N ASN A 230 11.14 -6.75 -0.60
CA ASN A 230 10.39 -7.90 -1.08
C ASN A 230 10.83 -9.15 -0.30
N CYS A 231 10.11 -9.45 0.78
CA CYS A 231 10.47 -10.49 1.75
C CYS A 231 9.20 -11.12 2.33
N HIS A 232 9.38 -12.24 3.02
CA HIS A 232 8.30 -12.85 3.78
C HIS A 232 7.95 -12.00 5.00
N GLY A 233 6.69 -12.06 5.41
CA GLY A 233 6.18 -11.49 6.65
C GLY A 233 5.01 -12.35 7.15
N GLY A 234 4.45 -12.04 8.31
CA GLY A 234 3.38 -12.83 8.89
C GLY A 234 2.50 -12.05 9.85
N ASP A 235 1.34 -12.63 10.15
CA ASP A 235 0.35 -12.07 11.06
C ASP A 235 0.92 -11.85 12.46
N MET A 236 0.88 -10.60 12.94
CA MET A 236 1.47 -10.15 14.20
C MET A 236 2.97 -10.46 14.34
N ILE A 237 3.67 -10.64 13.21
CA ILE A 237 5.12 -10.84 13.19
C ILE A 237 5.79 -9.51 12.81
N PRO A 238 6.64 -8.94 13.68
CA PRO A 238 7.27 -7.64 13.44
C PRO A 238 8.39 -7.69 12.38
N ASP A 239 9.00 -8.86 12.19
CA ASP A 239 10.20 -9.05 11.37
C ASP A 239 9.87 -9.56 9.96
N PHE A 240 10.76 -9.29 9.01
CA PHE A 240 10.72 -9.89 7.68
C PHE A 240 11.81 -10.94 7.51
N TYR A 241 11.51 -11.91 6.64
CA TYR A 241 12.33 -13.10 6.46
C TYR A 241 12.72 -13.28 5.00
N GLY A 242 13.95 -13.72 4.77
CA GLY A 242 14.43 -14.15 3.47
C GLY A 242 14.00 -15.56 3.14
N GLN A 243 14.47 -16.06 2.00
CA GLN A 243 14.32 -17.45 1.61
C GLN A 243 15.41 -17.82 0.62
N SER A 244 16.14 -18.90 0.88
CA SER A 244 17.15 -19.43 -0.02
C SER A 244 16.54 -19.85 -1.36
N SER A 245 17.30 -19.66 -2.43
CA SER A 245 16.93 -20.15 -3.77
C SER A 245 17.12 -21.66 -3.94
N THR A 246 17.83 -22.30 -3.00
CA THR A 246 18.22 -23.72 -3.09
C THR A 246 17.70 -24.59 -1.94
N ASP A 247 17.34 -23.99 -0.80
CA ASP A 247 16.73 -24.67 0.34
C ASP A 247 15.47 -23.93 0.78
N ASP A 248 14.30 -24.47 0.45
CA ASP A 248 13.03 -23.82 0.74
C ASP A 248 12.77 -23.66 2.26
N GLU A 249 13.43 -24.43 3.12
CA GLU A 249 13.29 -24.36 4.58
C GLU A 249 14.20 -23.30 5.22
N GLU A 250 15.19 -22.78 4.49
CA GLU A 250 16.09 -21.74 4.97
C GLU A 250 15.44 -20.35 4.83
N MET A 251 14.81 -19.88 5.92
CA MET A 251 14.11 -18.60 5.99
C MET A 251 14.62 -17.72 7.15
N PRO A 252 15.85 -17.16 7.08
CA PRO A 252 16.37 -16.35 8.17
C PRO A 252 15.76 -14.94 8.17
N VAL A 253 15.84 -14.26 9.32
CA VAL A 253 15.43 -12.85 9.44
C VAL A 253 16.26 -11.99 8.47
N SER A 254 15.59 -11.39 7.49
CA SER A 254 16.18 -10.47 6.52
C SER A 254 16.09 -9.02 6.99
N HIS A 255 15.07 -8.66 7.77
CA HIS A 255 14.90 -7.30 8.26
C HIS A 255 14.18 -7.28 9.60
N GLN A 256 14.88 -6.86 10.66
CA GLN A 256 14.38 -6.97 12.04
C GLN A 256 13.86 -5.62 12.55
N ALA A 257 12.65 -5.58 13.09
CA ALA A 257 12.04 -4.35 13.60
C ALA A 257 12.85 -3.75 14.77
N ALA A 258 13.32 -4.58 15.70
CA ALA A 258 14.15 -4.13 16.81
C ALA A 258 15.47 -3.47 16.34
N PHE A 259 16.09 -3.99 15.27
CA PHE A 259 17.25 -3.37 14.65
C PHE A 259 16.88 -2.05 13.97
N VAL A 260 15.79 -2.01 13.21
CA VAL A 260 15.28 -0.79 12.55
C VAL A 260 14.98 0.32 13.56
N ALA A 261 14.49 -0.03 14.76
CA ALA A 261 14.18 0.89 15.84
C ALA A 261 15.41 1.57 16.46
N LEU A 262 16.62 1.04 16.23
CA LEU A 262 17.84 1.61 16.79
C LEU A 262 18.05 3.06 16.30
N PRO A 263 18.59 3.94 17.16
CA PRO A 263 18.90 5.31 16.77
C PRO A 263 19.79 5.36 15.52
N LYS A 264 19.46 6.28 14.61
CA LYS A 264 20.20 6.55 13.36
C LYS A 264 20.09 5.50 12.24
N ASN A 265 19.38 4.37 12.43
CA ASN A 265 19.19 3.39 11.36
C ASN A 265 18.23 3.91 10.29
N ILE A 266 16.98 4.16 10.64
CA ILE A 266 16.07 4.91 9.75
C ILE A 266 16.28 6.41 9.99
N ILE A 267 16.41 7.16 8.88
CA ILE A 267 16.62 8.60 8.93
C ILE A 267 15.35 9.37 8.55
N GLU A 268 15.21 10.56 9.13
CA GLU A 268 14.03 11.41 8.92
C GLU A 268 13.83 11.75 7.45
N GLY A 269 12.73 11.28 6.87
CA GLY A 269 12.41 11.43 5.44
C GLY A 269 12.48 10.15 4.62
N THR A 270 12.76 8.99 5.22
CA THR A 270 12.66 7.71 4.53
C THR A 270 11.23 7.44 4.03
N VAL A 271 11.11 6.85 2.84
CA VAL A 271 9.87 6.32 2.28
C VAL A 271 10.11 4.86 1.92
N ALA A 272 9.24 3.97 2.40
CA ALA A 272 9.35 2.54 2.17
C ALA A 272 8.18 2.02 1.33
N ALA A 273 8.48 1.21 0.31
CA ALA A 273 7.51 0.35 -0.35
C ALA A 273 7.83 -1.10 0.02
N VAL A 274 6.85 -1.79 0.60
CA VAL A 274 7.05 -3.05 1.30
C VAL A 274 6.13 -4.12 0.72
N GLU A 275 6.72 -4.95 -0.11
CA GLU A 275 6.18 -6.20 -0.61
C GLU A 275 6.44 -7.31 0.41
N CYS A 276 5.80 -7.20 1.56
CA CYS A 276 5.82 -8.24 2.59
C CYS A 276 4.39 -8.46 3.08
N CYS A 277 4.01 -9.72 3.28
CA CYS A 277 2.75 -10.08 3.91
C CYS A 277 2.66 -9.38 5.27
N PHE A 278 1.51 -8.78 5.58
CA PHE A 278 1.26 -8.09 6.84
C PHE A 278 2.24 -6.93 7.17
N GLY A 279 3.08 -6.47 6.23
CA GLY A 279 4.06 -5.42 6.49
C GLY A 279 3.46 -4.08 6.91
N GLY A 280 2.20 -3.83 6.54
CA GLY A 280 1.37 -2.70 6.94
C GLY A 280 0.28 -3.03 7.95
N GLN A 281 0.34 -4.19 8.62
CA GLN A 281 -0.64 -4.54 9.65
C GLN A 281 -0.46 -3.64 10.88
N LEU A 282 -1.58 -3.10 11.39
CA LEU A 282 -1.63 -2.25 12.58
C LEU A 282 -2.16 -3.05 13.78
N TYR A 283 -1.44 -4.10 14.18
CA TYR A 283 -1.81 -4.91 15.35
C TYR A 283 -1.50 -4.18 16.67
N ASP A 284 -2.09 -4.65 17.77
CA ASP A 284 -1.74 -4.21 19.12
C ASP A 284 -0.38 -4.81 19.52
N PRO A 285 0.67 -4.00 19.74
CA PRO A 285 1.99 -4.50 20.08
C PRO A 285 1.99 -5.38 21.34
N SER A 286 1.08 -5.18 22.29
CA SER A 286 1.03 -5.98 23.53
C SER A 286 0.72 -7.47 23.30
N GLY A 287 0.13 -7.81 22.15
CA GLY A 287 -0.11 -9.19 21.74
C GLY A 287 1.04 -9.80 20.92
N ALA A 288 2.04 -9.02 20.53
CA ALA A 288 3.18 -9.48 19.73
C ALA A 288 4.39 -9.84 20.59
N GLU A 289 5.31 -10.61 20.00
CA GLU A 289 6.54 -11.01 20.69
C GLU A 289 7.35 -9.79 21.16
N ASN A 290 7.78 -9.82 22.43
CA ASN A 290 8.53 -8.74 23.09
C ASN A 290 7.84 -7.36 23.08
N ASN A 291 6.51 -7.33 22.94
CA ASN A 291 5.73 -6.11 22.75
C ASN A 291 6.19 -5.26 21.54
N GLN A 292 6.82 -5.89 20.55
CA GLN A 292 7.43 -5.21 19.43
C GLN A 292 6.35 -4.65 18.49
N MET A 293 6.48 -3.37 18.15
CA MET A 293 5.61 -2.75 17.15
C MET A 293 5.89 -3.35 15.76
N GLY A 294 4.86 -3.44 14.93
CA GLY A 294 4.99 -3.83 13.52
C GLY A 294 5.98 -2.96 12.76
N MET A 295 6.51 -3.49 11.65
CA MET A 295 7.53 -2.81 10.85
C MET A 295 7.07 -1.42 10.38
N CYS A 296 5.81 -1.28 9.97
CA CYS A 296 5.21 0.01 9.61
C CYS A 296 5.33 1.04 10.74
N ASN A 297 4.83 0.71 11.93
CA ASN A 297 4.90 1.61 13.08
C ASN A 297 6.35 1.92 13.49
N THR A 298 7.24 0.93 13.40
CA THR A 298 8.67 1.10 13.69
C THR A 298 9.34 2.10 12.75
N TYR A 299 9.06 2.04 11.44
CA TYR A 299 9.56 3.01 10.47
C TYR A 299 9.06 4.43 10.75
N LEU A 300 7.75 4.55 11.05
CA LEU A 300 7.13 5.84 11.32
C LEU A 300 7.64 6.49 12.61
N ASP A 301 7.83 5.71 13.69
CA ASP A 301 8.49 6.20 14.92
C ASP A 301 9.88 6.77 14.63
N ARG A 302 10.56 6.18 13.65
CA ARG A 302 11.86 6.63 13.16
C ARG A 302 11.82 7.74 12.11
N LYS A 303 10.70 8.46 12.08
CA LYS A 303 10.47 9.66 11.26
C LYS A 303 10.53 9.37 9.76
N ALA A 304 10.22 8.15 9.34
CA ALA A 304 9.88 7.90 7.95
C ALA A 304 8.69 8.81 7.58
N TYR A 305 8.73 9.38 6.38
CA TYR A 305 7.62 10.18 5.86
C TYR A 305 6.46 9.31 5.40
N GLY A 306 6.75 8.12 4.87
CA GLY A 306 5.72 7.23 4.36
C GLY A 306 6.14 5.76 4.37
N PHE A 307 5.17 4.89 4.58
CA PHE A 307 5.29 3.45 4.48
C PHE A 307 4.09 2.95 3.67
N PHE A 308 4.35 2.20 2.61
CA PHE A 308 3.33 1.63 1.74
C PHE A 308 3.45 0.12 1.74
N GLY A 309 2.45 -0.56 2.30
CA GLY A 309 2.54 -2.01 2.55
C GLY A 309 1.17 -2.66 2.70
N SER A 310 1.19 -3.99 2.67
CA SER A 310 -0.01 -4.82 2.75
C SER A 310 -0.48 -5.07 4.18
N THR A 311 -1.79 -5.11 4.40
CA THR A 311 -2.38 -5.47 5.71
C THR A 311 -2.50 -6.97 5.93
N THR A 312 -2.41 -7.76 4.87
CA THR A 312 -2.64 -9.23 4.87
C THR A 312 -1.68 -9.94 3.91
N THR A 313 -1.91 -11.21 3.55
CA THR A 313 -1.05 -11.97 2.63
C THR A 313 -0.96 -11.30 1.27
N ALA A 314 0.22 -10.83 0.88
CA ALA A 314 0.51 -10.21 -0.41
C ALA A 314 0.99 -11.24 -1.41
N TYR A 315 0.70 -11.06 -2.70
CA TYR A 315 1.17 -11.95 -3.77
C TYR A 315 2.16 -11.24 -4.70
N GLY A 316 3.11 -11.99 -5.25
CA GLY A 316 4.12 -11.53 -6.20
C GLY A 316 4.78 -12.74 -6.89
N PRO A 317 5.07 -12.70 -8.21
CA PRO A 317 5.81 -13.74 -8.92
C PRO A 317 7.29 -13.85 -8.53
N PHE A 318 7.93 -14.99 -8.87
CA PHE A 318 9.33 -15.24 -8.55
C PHE A 318 10.35 -14.43 -9.38
N SER A 319 10.13 -14.37 -10.70
CA SER A 319 11.14 -13.90 -11.68
C SER A 319 10.61 -12.87 -12.70
N GLY A 320 9.49 -12.22 -12.40
CA GLY A 320 8.91 -11.13 -13.18
C GLY A 320 8.18 -10.15 -12.25
N ASN A 321 7.50 -9.11 -12.75
CA ASN A 321 6.68 -8.25 -11.88
C ASN A 321 5.18 -8.33 -12.18
N ASP A 322 4.38 -8.62 -11.15
CA ASP A 322 2.91 -8.47 -11.13
C ASP A 322 2.48 -7.98 -9.73
N GLN A 323 1.18 -7.82 -9.46
CA GLN A 323 0.65 -7.71 -8.09
C GLN A 323 1.42 -6.73 -7.19
N ALA A 324 2.01 -7.21 -6.09
CA ALA A 324 2.73 -6.38 -5.12
C ALA A 324 3.96 -5.68 -5.72
N ASP A 325 4.71 -6.35 -6.61
CA ASP A 325 5.87 -5.76 -7.29
C ASP A 325 5.45 -4.48 -8.03
N LEU A 326 4.38 -4.57 -8.83
CA LEU A 326 3.92 -3.47 -9.67
C LEU A 326 3.38 -2.30 -8.84
N ILE A 327 2.57 -2.56 -7.82
CA ILE A 327 1.98 -1.47 -7.01
C ILE A 327 3.05 -0.75 -6.18
N CYS A 328 4.02 -1.47 -5.61
CA CYS A 328 5.16 -0.89 -4.88
C CYS A 328 6.10 -0.11 -5.81
N GLN A 329 6.42 -0.67 -6.97
CA GLN A 329 7.21 0.00 -8.02
C GLN A 329 6.56 1.31 -8.44
N TYR A 330 5.28 1.27 -8.81
CA TYR A 330 4.57 2.46 -9.28
C TYR A 330 4.48 3.53 -8.19
N PHE A 331 4.31 3.13 -6.92
CA PHE A 331 4.33 4.07 -5.80
C PHE A 331 5.68 4.82 -5.71
N LEU A 332 6.81 4.10 -5.69
CA LEU A 332 8.12 4.75 -5.61
C LEU A 332 8.45 5.59 -6.86
N GLN A 333 8.07 5.15 -8.05
CA GLN A 333 8.20 5.94 -9.28
C GLN A 333 7.51 7.30 -9.16
N ARG A 334 6.29 7.34 -8.57
CA ARG A 334 5.55 8.58 -8.36
C ARG A 334 6.15 9.45 -7.26
N VAL A 335 6.62 8.86 -6.17
CA VAL A 335 7.36 9.58 -5.11
C VAL A 335 8.60 10.25 -5.68
N LEU A 336 9.43 9.51 -6.44
CA LEU A 336 10.61 10.04 -7.14
C LEU A 336 10.24 11.14 -8.15
N GLY A 337 9.09 11.02 -8.80
CA GLY A 337 8.50 12.03 -9.67
C GLY A 337 8.02 13.30 -8.97
N GLY A 338 8.16 13.41 -7.64
CA GLY A 338 7.75 14.57 -6.86
C GLY A 338 6.26 14.61 -6.56
N ALA A 339 5.58 13.46 -6.56
CA ALA A 339 4.24 13.36 -6.01
C ALA A 339 4.23 13.45 -4.49
N SER A 340 3.15 14.02 -3.94
CA SER A 340 2.85 13.80 -2.53
C SER A 340 2.58 12.32 -2.31
N LEU A 341 2.78 11.82 -1.09
CA LEU A 341 2.62 10.40 -0.77
C LEU A 341 1.23 9.88 -1.16
N GLY A 342 0.18 10.64 -0.83
CA GLY A 342 -1.19 10.25 -1.18
C GLY A 342 -1.43 10.24 -2.69
N ARG A 343 -0.87 11.22 -3.42
CA ARG A 343 -0.97 11.25 -4.89
C ARG A 343 -0.22 10.07 -5.49
N ALA A 344 0.96 9.75 -4.97
CA ALA A 344 1.75 8.61 -5.41
C ALA A 344 0.97 7.30 -5.24
N ALA A 345 0.30 7.11 -4.09
CA ALA A 345 -0.54 5.93 -3.87
C ALA A 345 -1.73 5.87 -4.83
N LEU A 346 -2.43 6.98 -5.07
CA LEU A 346 -3.54 7.06 -6.02
C LEU A 346 -3.11 6.75 -7.45
N GLU A 347 -2.06 7.41 -7.93
CA GLU A 347 -1.54 7.22 -9.29
C GLU A 347 -0.92 5.83 -9.49
N ALA A 348 -0.33 5.24 -8.45
CA ALA A 348 0.14 3.86 -8.47
C ALA A 348 -1.02 2.88 -8.67
N ARG A 349 -2.12 3.05 -7.92
CA ARG A 349 -3.34 2.26 -8.08
C ARG A 349 -3.96 2.44 -9.47
N HIS A 350 -4.02 3.66 -9.99
CA HIS A 350 -4.48 3.89 -11.37
C HIS A 350 -3.63 3.14 -12.39
N LYS A 351 -2.30 3.28 -12.33
CA LYS A 351 -1.39 2.59 -13.27
C LYS A 351 -1.47 1.07 -13.12
N PHE A 352 -1.67 0.58 -11.89
CA PHE A 352 -1.87 -0.83 -11.61
C PHE A 352 -3.14 -1.36 -12.30
N VAL A 353 -4.29 -0.71 -12.10
CA VAL A 353 -5.57 -1.08 -12.72
C VAL A 353 -5.50 -1.00 -14.25
N GLU A 354 -4.88 0.05 -14.80
CA GLU A 354 -4.66 0.20 -16.25
C GLU A 354 -3.87 -0.97 -16.85
N LYS A 355 -2.84 -1.43 -16.12
CA LYS A 355 -1.96 -2.49 -16.61
C LYS A 355 -2.58 -3.89 -16.49
N THR A 356 -3.57 -4.06 -15.61
CA THR A 356 -4.07 -5.37 -15.18
C THR A 356 -5.56 -5.55 -15.47
N THR A 357 -5.99 -5.24 -16.70
CA THR A 357 -7.41 -5.40 -17.11
C THR A 357 -7.63 -6.71 -17.90
N PRO A 358 -8.60 -7.57 -17.52
CA PRO A 358 -9.38 -7.50 -16.29
C PRO A 358 -8.54 -7.82 -15.05
N LEU A 359 -8.91 -7.25 -13.90
CA LEU A 359 -8.27 -7.53 -12.62
C LEU A 359 -8.54 -8.98 -12.20
N ASN A 360 -7.52 -9.84 -12.25
CA ASN A 360 -7.62 -11.18 -11.65
C ASN A 360 -7.73 -11.11 -10.12
N LEU A 361 -7.98 -12.24 -9.46
CA LEU A 361 -8.27 -12.27 -8.02
C LEU A 361 -7.10 -11.78 -7.17
N LYS A 362 -5.86 -12.14 -7.55
CA LYS A 362 -4.65 -11.65 -6.87
C LYS A 362 -4.50 -10.13 -7.01
N ASN A 363 -4.81 -9.58 -8.18
CA ASN A 363 -4.75 -8.14 -8.44
C ASN A 363 -5.87 -7.39 -7.72
N GLN A 364 -7.08 -7.95 -7.64
CA GLN A 364 -8.16 -7.40 -6.81
C GLN A 364 -7.75 -7.35 -5.32
N LYS A 365 -7.23 -8.45 -4.77
CA LYS A 365 -6.75 -8.50 -3.39
C LYS A 365 -5.62 -7.49 -3.14
N THR A 366 -4.63 -7.45 -4.05
CA THR A 366 -3.49 -6.51 -4.00
C THR A 366 -3.96 -5.06 -3.97
N LEU A 367 -4.89 -4.69 -4.85
CA LEU A 367 -5.43 -3.33 -4.90
C LEU A 367 -6.08 -2.92 -3.56
N ALA A 368 -6.80 -3.86 -2.92
CA ALA A 368 -7.48 -3.64 -1.65
C ALA A 368 -6.50 -3.54 -0.47
N GLN A 369 -5.56 -4.46 -0.30
CA GLN A 369 -4.81 -4.59 0.96
C GLN A 369 -3.61 -3.63 1.11
N PHE A 370 -3.14 -3.00 0.04
CA PHE A 370 -2.00 -2.07 0.11
C PHE A 370 -2.43 -0.68 0.53
N ASN A 371 -1.93 -0.22 1.67
CA ASN A 371 -2.32 1.04 2.31
C ASN A 371 -1.12 1.99 2.47
N LEU A 372 -1.41 3.30 2.40
CA LEU A 372 -0.42 4.34 2.67
C LEU A 372 -0.51 4.78 4.12
N PHE A 373 0.59 4.57 4.85
CA PHE A 373 0.78 5.09 6.20
C PHE A 373 1.75 6.27 6.16
N GLY A 374 1.27 7.45 6.55
CA GLY A 374 1.93 8.74 6.46
C GLY A 374 0.91 9.83 6.15
N ASP A 375 1.35 11.09 6.28
CA ASP A 375 0.52 12.23 5.90
C ASP A 375 0.46 12.35 4.35
N PRO A 376 -0.74 12.23 3.73
CA PRO A 376 -0.87 12.20 2.27
C PRO A 376 -0.46 13.50 1.57
N SER A 377 -0.37 14.63 2.29
CA SER A 377 0.09 15.91 1.73
C SER A 377 1.61 16.07 1.75
N ILE A 378 2.36 15.19 2.43
CA ILE A 378 3.82 15.24 2.42
C ILE A 378 4.33 14.92 1.01
N THR A 379 5.22 15.79 0.51
CA THR A 379 5.93 15.63 -0.77
C THR A 379 7.42 15.40 -0.47
N PRO A 380 7.90 14.15 -0.43
CA PRO A 380 9.27 13.82 -0.02
C PRO A 380 10.33 14.45 -0.93
N VAL A 381 10.14 14.32 -2.24
CA VAL A 381 11.03 14.82 -3.29
C VAL A 381 10.50 16.13 -3.83
N ALA A 382 11.32 17.18 -3.81
CA ALA A 382 10.99 18.44 -4.45
C ALA A 382 10.81 18.21 -5.96
N ALA A 383 9.61 18.45 -6.48
CA ALA A 383 9.34 18.34 -7.91
C ALA A 383 10.17 19.39 -8.69
N PRO A 384 10.72 19.05 -9.87
CA PRO A 384 11.29 20.04 -10.78
C PRO A 384 10.20 21.08 -11.04
N THR A 385 10.49 22.33 -10.70
CA THR A 385 9.49 23.38 -10.65
C THR A 385 8.92 23.66 -12.04
N SER A 386 7.59 23.58 -12.19
CA SER A 386 6.91 24.36 -13.21
C SER A 386 7.31 25.82 -12.99
N LYS A 387 7.96 26.40 -14.00
CA LYS A 387 8.37 27.80 -14.00
C LYS A 387 7.14 28.62 -14.36
N LEU A 388 6.57 29.35 -13.41
CA LEU A 388 5.60 30.41 -13.76
C LEU A 388 6.39 31.68 -14.03
N ALA A 389 6.28 32.23 -15.23
CA ALA A 389 6.74 33.59 -15.50
C ALA A 389 5.70 34.55 -14.91
N VAL A 390 6.10 35.36 -13.93
CA VAL A 390 5.30 36.50 -13.43
C VAL A 390 6.11 37.75 -13.72
N GLY A 391 5.83 38.39 -14.86
CA GLY A 391 6.68 39.46 -15.41
C GLY A 391 8.09 38.93 -15.78
N ALA A 392 9.14 39.68 -15.46
CA ALA A 392 10.54 39.32 -15.77
C ALA A 392 11.18 38.31 -14.80
N LYS A 393 10.41 37.67 -13.90
CA LYS A 393 10.94 36.75 -12.88
C LYS A 393 10.27 35.37 -12.95
N ILE A 394 11.10 34.34 -12.80
CA ILE A 394 10.69 32.94 -12.73
C ILE A 394 10.34 32.60 -11.28
N VAL A 395 9.12 32.13 -11.03
CA VAL A 395 8.68 31.67 -9.70
C VAL A 395 8.55 30.15 -9.68
N HIS A 396 9.16 29.54 -8.67
CA HIS A 396 9.16 28.10 -8.42
C HIS A 396 7.86 27.69 -7.69
N LEU A 397 6.96 26.96 -8.35
CA LEU A 397 5.59 26.71 -7.85
C LEU A 397 5.40 25.47 -6.94
N THR A 398 6.39 24.58 -6.81
CA THR A 398 6.11 23.19 -6.41
C THR A 398 5.96 22.93 -4.90
N THR A 399 6.10 23.92 -4.03
CA THR A 399 6.00 23.69 -2.57
C THR A 399 5.15 24.70 -1.81
N GLY A 400 4.63 25.74 -2.48
CA GLY A 400 4.01 26.87 -1.79
C GLY A 400 4.99 27.62 -0.85
N VAL A 401 6.27 27.26 -0.83
CA VAL A 401 7.31 27.98 -0.10
C VAL A 401 7.88 29.02 -1.04
N ALA A 402 7.63 30.30 -0.73
CA ALA A 402 8.23 31.39 -1.48
C ALA A 402 9.76 31.25 -1.46
N ALA A 403 10.41 31.45 -2.62
CA ALA A 403 11.86 31.50 -2.68
C ALA A 403 12.38 32.52 -1.66
N ALA A 404 13.46 32.19 -0.95
CA ALA A 404 14.13 33.12 -0.05
C ALA A 404 14.46 34.41 -0.82
N GLY A 405 13.78 35.51 -0.48
CA GLY A 405 13.90 36.80 -1.19
C GLY A 405 12.62 37.36 -1.84
N ALA A 406 11.47 36.67 -1.77
CA ALA A 406 10.18 37.22 -2.21
C ALA A 406 9.67 38.29 -1.22
N LYS A 407 10.15 39.54 -1.37
CA LYS A 407 9.90 40.66 -0.45
C LYS A 407 8.47 41.26 -0.47
N SER A 408 7.43 40.56 -0.91
CA SER A 408 6.04 41.06 -0.74
C SER A 408 5.02 39.96 -0.46
N ALA A 409 4.13 40.20 0.51
CA ALA A 409 3.03 39.31 0.87
C ALA A 409 2.00 39.11 -0.26
N ALA A 410 1.93 40.05 -1.21
CA ALA A 410 1.12 39.92 -2.43
C ALA A 410 1.64 38.78 -3.33
N ASN A 411 2.97 38.62 -3.43
CA ASN A 411 3.58 37.55 -4.23
C ASN A 411 3.38 36.17 -3.61
N SER A 412 3.45 36.03 -2.28
CA SER A 412 3.21 34.75 -1.61
C SER A 412 1.75 34.31 -1.73
N LYS A 413 0.79 35.24 -1.61
CA LYS A 413 -0.64 34.94 -1.80
C LYS A 413 -0.95 34.47 -3.22
N ALA A 414 -0.38 35.12 -4.23
CA ALA A 414 -0.55 34.71 -5.63
C ALA A 414 0.04 33.32 -5.90
N VAL A 415 1.22 33.00 -5.35
CA VAL A 415 1.83 31.67 -5.44
C VAL A 415 0.96 30.59 -4.78
N HIS A 416 0.43 30.86 -3.58
CA HIS A 416 -0.48 29.93 -2.90
C HIS A 416 -1.76 29.69 -3.69
N GLN A 417 -2.34 30.74 -4.27
CA GLN A 417 -3.52 30.63 -5.12
C GLN A 417 -3.26 29.81 -6.39
N ALA A 418 -2.14 30.05 -7.08
CA ALA A 418 -1.74 29.26 -8.25
C ALA A 418 -1.54 27.78 -7.90
N ALA A 419 -0.83 27.49 -6.80
CA ALA A 419 -0.62 26.13 -6.33
C ALA A 419 -1.93 25.43 -5.93
N ALA A 420 -2.88 26.15 -5.30
CA ALA A 420 -4.19 25.62 -4.96
C ALA A 420 -5.02 25.30 -6.22
N SER A 421 -5.00 26.18 -7.22
CA SER A 421 -5.66 25.93 -8.50
C SER A 421 -5.09 24.71 -9.22
N GLU A 422 -3.76 24.58 -9.27
CA GLU A 422 -3.10 23.41 -9.89
C GLU A 422 -3.46 22.10 -9.18
N ARG A 423 -3.52 22.11 -7.84
CA ARG A 423 -3.98 20.94 -7.07
C ARG A 423 -5.44 20.60 -7.38
N ALA A 424 -6.32 21.61 -7.43
CA ALA A 424 -7.74 21.42 -7.71
C ALA A 424 -7.98 20.86 -9.13
N GLU A 425 -7.29 21.37 -10.14
CA GLU A 425 -7.34 20.85 -11.51
C GLU A 425 -6.84 19.40 -11.55
N ARG A 426 -5.67 19.14 -10.99
CA ARG A 426 -5.10 17.79 -10.91
C ARG A 426 -6.02 16.80 -10.20
N ARG A 427 -6.68 17.23 -9.10
CA ARG A 427 -7.69 16.42 -8.39
C ARG A 427 -8.86 16.09 -9.31
N GLN A 428 -9.35 17.03 -10.11
CA GLN A 428 -10.41 16.77 -11.09
C GLN A 428 -9.96 15.76 -12.16
N THR A 429 -8.75 15.91 -12.71
CA THR A 429 -8.18 14.98 -13.70
C THR A 429 -8.04 13.57 -13.12
N LEU A 430 -7.48 13.43 -11.93
CA LEU A 430 -7.30 12.13 -11.27
C LEU A 430 -8.64 11.49 -10.89
N ARG A 431 -9.61 12.28 -10.44
CA ARG A 431 -10.98 11.81 -10.19
C ARG A 431 -11.63 11.30 -11.46
N ALA A 432 -11.57 12.06 -12.55
CA ALA A 432 -12.11 11.64 -13.85
C ALA A 432 -11.45 10.35 -14.36
N LYS A 433 -10.14 10.23 -14.19
CA LYS A 433 -9.39 9.00 -14.49
C LYS A 433 -9.87 7.82 -13.65
N GLY A 434 -9.98 7.98 -12.32
CA GLY A 434 -10.50 6.92 -11.43
C GLY A 434 -11.91 6.48 -11.81
N THR A 435 -12.82 7.43 -12.06
CA THR A 435 -14.19 7.15 -12.54
C THR A 435 -14.18 6.37 -13.87
N MET A 436 -13.33 6.77 -14.82
CA MET A 436 -13.18 6.06 -16.10
C MET A 436 -12.67 4.63 -15.90
N LEU A 437 -11.63 4.43 -15.08
CA LEU A 437 -11.09 3.10 -14.79
C LEU A 437 -12.13 2.19 -14.17
N ALA A 438 -12.88 2.66 -13.18
CA ALA A 438 -13.96 1.90 -12.56
C ALA A 438 -15.01 1.44 -13.58
N GLY A 439 -15.40 2.32 -14.51
CA GLY A 439 -16.38 1.99 -15.56
C GLY A 439 -15.83 1.11 -16.71
N MET A 440 -14.52 0.88 -16.76
CA MET A 440 -13.87 0.02 -17.75
C MET A 440 -13.54 -1.38 -17.21
N GLN A 441 -13.46 -1.56 -15.89
CA GLN A 441 -13.12 -2.85 -15.30
C GLN A 441 -14.30 -3.83 -15.38
N PRO A 442 -14.11 -5.01 -16.01
CA PRO A 442 -15.05 -6.12 -15.89
C PRO A 442 -15.22 -6.54 -14.42
N ALA A 443 -16.44 -6.95 -14.05
CA ALA A 443 -16.73 -7.43 -12.71
C ALA A 443 -16.37 -8.92 -12.56
N MET A 444 -15.81 -9.28 -11.41
CA MET A 444 -15.53 -10.68 -11.05
C MET A 444 -16.61 -11.21 -10.11
N THR A 445 -17.42 -12.15 -10.58
CA THR A 445 -18.48 -12.77 -9.80
C THR A 445 -18.14 -14.23 -9.47
N LYS A 446 -18.05 -14.57 -8.18
CA LYS A 446 -17.75 -15.94 -7.72
C LYS A 446 -18.82 -16.90 -8.23
N THR A 447 -18.41 -18.06 -8.76
CA THR A 447 -19.33 -19.08 -9.27
C THR A 447 -19.06 -20.44 -8.66
N LYS A 448 -20.13 -21.24 -8.51
CA LYS A 448 -20.04 -22.65 -8.13
C LYS A 448 -19.78 -23.57 -9.33
N THR A 449 -19.77 -23.02 -10.54
CA THR A 449 -19.44 -23.77 -11.75
C THR A 449 -18.01 -24.29 -11.66
N ALA A 450 -17.85 -25.60 -11.79
CA ALA A 450 -16.54 -26.23 -11.83
C ALA A 450 -15.75 -25.76 -13.06
N PRO A 451 -14.40 -25.70 -12.98
CA PRO A 451 -13.58 -25.46 -14.17
C PRO A 451 -13.87 -26.49 -15.27
N PRO A 452 -13.78 -26.12 -16.55
CA PRO A 452 -13.84 -27.09 -17.64
C PRO A 452 -12.85 -28.24 -17.42
N LYS A 453 -13.21 -29.46 -17.87
CA LYS A 453 -12.43 -30.68 -17.57
C LYS A 453 -10.95 -30.58 -17.97
N ASN A 454 -10.65 -29.96 -19.10
CA ASN A 454 -9.28 -29.72 -19.58
C ASN A 454 -8.52 -28.68 -18.74
N VAL A 455 -9.20 -27.63 -18.24
CA VAL A 455 -8.62 -26.68 -17.27
C VAL A 455 -8.29 -27.39 -15.97
N ALA A 456 -9.27 -28.11 -15.42
CA ALA A 456 -9.11 -28.86 -14.17
C ALA A 456 -7.96 -29.87 -14.28
N ALA A 457 -7.90 -30.65 -15.37
CA ALA A 457 -6.82 -31.61 -15.59
C ALA A 457 -5.43 -30.94 -15.69
N SER A 458 -5.35 -29.77 -16.33
CA SER A 458 -4.09 -29.03 -16.46
C SER A 458 -3.63 -28.42 -15.13
N LEU A 459 -4.54 -27.80 -14.37
CA LEU A 459 -4.25 -27.29 -13.04
C LEU A 459 -3.88 -28.42 -12.06
N GLN A 460 -4.55 -29.56 -12.12
CA GLN A 460 -4.19 -30.76 -11.34
C GLN A 460 -2.83 -31.34 -11.74
N LYS A 461 -2.47 -31.28 -13.03
CA LYS A 461 -1.13 -31.70 -13.50
C LYS A 461 -0.06 -30.79 -12.91
N LEU A 462 -0.25 -29.46 -12.96
CA LEU A 462 0.67 -28.49 -12.38
C LEU A 462 0.75 -28.63 -10.85
N ALA A 463 -0.39 -28.78 -10.17
CA ALA A 463 -0.42 -29.01 -8.73
C ALA A 463 0.40 -30.25 -8.33
N ARG A 464 0.30 -31.35 -9.11
CA ARG A 464 1.14 -32.54 -8.90
C ARG A 464 2.62 -32.29 -9.18
N GLN A 465 2.96 -31.53 -10.23
CA GLN A 465 4.35 -31.17 -10.54
C GLN A 465 4.99 -30.31 -9.45
N LEU A 466 4.19 -29.47 -8.79
CA LEU A 466 4.60 -28.62 -7.68
C LEU A 466 4.42 -29.31 -6.31
N ASN A 467 4.04 -30.59 -6.31
CA ASN A 467 3.80 -31.39 -5.11
C ASN A 467 2.85 -30.72 -4.10
N LEU A 468 1.77 -30.11 -4.60
CA LEU A 468 0.78 -29.42 -3.78
C LEU A 468 -0.17 -30.41 -3.12
N GLN A 469 -0.46 -30.18 -1.85
CA GLN A 469 -1.49 -30.86 -1.07
C GLN A 469 -2.61 -29.88 -0.70
N HIS A 470 -3.73 -30.42 -0.19
CA HIS A 470 -4.86 -29.65 0.31
C HIS A 470 -5.39 -28.61 -0.70
N VAL A 471 -5.51 -29.01 -1.97
CA VAL A 471 -5.80 -28.09 -3.07
C VAL A 471 -7.29 -27.71 -3.10
N ASP A 472 -7.58 -26.46 -2.77
CA ASP A 472 -8.89 -25.85 -2.96
C ASP A 472 -9.06 -25.28 -4.37
N THR A 473 -10.30 -25.19 -4.83
CA THR A 473 -10.65 -24.60 -6.12
C THR A 473 -11.62 -23.43 -5.94
N ILE A 474 -11.30 -22.31 -6.57
CA ILE A 474 -12.13 -21.11 -6.61
C ILE A 474 -12.35 -20.72 -8.08
N SER A 475 -13.59 -20.48 -8.48
CA SER A 475 -13.95 -20.08 -9.84
C SER A 475 -14.71 -18.76 -9.84
N TYR A 476 -14.43 -17.92 -10.83
CA TYR A 476 -15.10 -16.65 -11.08
C TYR A 476 -15.49 -16.52 -12.55
N ARG A 477 -16.64 -15.92 -12.81
CA ARG A 477 -17.01 -15.43 -14.14
C ARG A 477 -16.57 -13.98 -14.28
N VAL A 478 -16.14 -13.64 -15.49
CA VAL A 478 -15.86 -12.27 -15.90
C VAL A 478 -17.10 -11.74 -16.60
N GLU A 479 -17.72 -10.74 -15.99
CA GLU A 479 -18.92 -10.10 -16.49
C GLU A 479 -18.58 -8.73 -17.07
N ALA A 480 -19.39 -8.24 -18.00
CA ALA A 480 -19.20 -6.91 -18.58
C ALA A 480 -19.09 -5.86 -17.45
N PRO A 481 -18.37 -4.74 -17.67
CA PRO A 481 -18.18 -3.73 -16.64
C PRO A 481 -19.50 -3.33 -15.98
N ALA A 482 -19.54 -3.36 -14.65
CA ALA A 482 -20.69 -2.86 -13.91
C ALA A 482 -20.90 -1.38 -14.24
N GLN A 483 -22.15 -0.90 -14.22
CA GLN A 483 -22.41 0.53 -14.35
C GLN A 483 -21.70 1.27 -13.21
N ALA A 484 -20.83 2.23 -13.56
CA ALA A 484 -20.10 3.01 -12.57
C ALA A 484 -21.09 3.71 -11.61
N HIS A 485 -20.82 3.62 -10.30
CA HIS A 485 -21.64 4.25 -9.24
C HIS A 485 -21.74 5.78 -9.35
N ILE A 486 -20.91 6.41 -10.19
CA ILE A 486 -20.97 7.83 -10.49
C ILE A 486 -21.14 8.05 -11.98
N ALA A 487 -22.11 8.90 -12.33
CA ALA A 487 -22.29 9.33 -13.69
C ALA A 487 -21.05 10.10 -14.21
N PRO A 488 -20.50 9.74 -15.37
CA PRO A 488 -19.40 10.48 -16.00
C PRO A 488 -19.75 11.95 -16.20
N GLN A 489 -18.86 12.84 -15.78
CA GLN A 489 -19.11 14.29 -15.75
C GLN A 489 -18.97 14.98 -17.11
N ASN A 490 -18.37 14.32 -18.12
CA ASN A 490 -18.19 14.87 -19.47
C ASN A 490 -18.57 13.89 -20.57
N ALA A 491 -18.81 14.42 -21.79
CA ALA A 491 -19.28 13.65 -22.94
C ALA A 491 -18.27 12.60 -23.43
N MET A 492 -16.98 12.88 -23.33
CA MET A 492 -15.92 11.93 -23.71
C MET A 492 -15.92 10.69 -22.79
N ALA A 493 -15.97 10.89 -21.47
CA ALA A 493 -16.05 9.80 -20.50
C ALA A 493 -17.36 9.00 -20.67
N LYS A 494 -18.48 9.67 -20.97
CA LYS A 494 -19.74 9.00 -21.34
C LYS A 494 -19.58 8.09 -22.57
N GLY A 495 -18.94 8.60 -23.62
CA GLY A 495 -18.68 7.85 -24.84
C GLY A 495 -17.82 6.61 -24.59
N ILE A 496 -16.69 6.78 -23.88
CA ILE A 496 -15.76 5.68 -23.56
C ILE A 496 -16.46 4.63 -22.70
N MET A 497 -17.20 5.02 -21.65
CA MET A 497 -17.94 4.07 -20.81
C MET A 497 -18.99 3.30 -21.60
N LYS A 498 -19.72 3.95 -22.52
CA LYS A 498 -20.71 3.28 -23.37
C LYS A 498 -20.05 2.24 -24.29
N VAL A 499 -18.89 2.55 -24.86
CA VAL A 499 -18.13 1.61 -25.69
C VAL A 499 -17.58 0.46 -24.84
N ALA A 500 -17.03 0.74 -23.65
CA ALA A 500 -16.51 -0.28 -22.74
C ALA A 500 -17.61 -1.25 -22.28
N ALA A 501 -18.79 -0.75 -21.93
CA ALA A 501 -19.93 -1.57 -21.55
C ALA A 501 -20.46 -2.45 -22.69
N ALA A 502 -20.30 -2.02 -23.95
CA ALA A 502 -20.70 -2.80 -25.12
C ALA A 502 -19.66 -3.87 -25.53
N LYS A 503 -18.40 -3.72 -25.11
CA LYS A 503 -17.34 -4.67 -25.42
C LYS A 503 -17.49 -5.90 -24.51
N ARG A 504 -17.71 -7.07 -25.11
CA ARG A 504 -17.64 -8.33 -24.37
C ARG A 504 -16.20 -8.56 -23.88
N PRO A 505 -15.97 -8.97 -22.63
CA PRO A 505 -14.64 -9.29 -22.15
C PRO A 505 -14.07 -10.46 -22.97
N GLU A 506 -12.84 -10.35 -23.44
CA GLU A 506 -12.15 -11.47 -24.12
C GLU A 506 -11.89 -12.62 -23.14
N THR A 507 -11.64 -12.28 -21.88
CA THR A 507 -11.53 -13.25 -20.78
C THR A 507 -12.90 -13.51 -20.18
N THR A 508 -13.34 -14.76 -20.11
CA THR A 508 -14.71 -15.13 -19.66
C THR A 508 -14.77 -15.71 -18.26
N ALA A 509 -13.68 -16.31 -17.78
CA ALA A 509 -13.60 -16.89 -16.44
C ALA A 509 -12.16 -16.95 -15.92
N PHE A 510 -12.05 -17.00 -14.59
CA PHE A 510 -10.83 -17.33 -13.86
C PHE A 510 -11.07 -18.56 -12.98
N HIS A 511 -10.10 -19.46 -12.95
CA HIS A 511 -10.07 -20.64 -12.11
C HIS A 511 -8.77 -20.67 -11.34
N VAL A 512 -8.88 -20.75 -10.02
CA VAL A 512 -7.75 -20.68 -9.10
C VAL A 512 -7.69 -21.96 -8.28
N PHE A 513 -6.51 -22.56 -8.23
CA PHE A 513 -6.18 -23.66 -7.34
C PHE A 513 -5.22 -23.13 -6.26
N ILE A 514 -5.54 -23.38 -4.99
CA ILE A 514 -4.75 -22.92 -3.85
C ILE A 514 -4.35 -24.13 -3.03
N GLY A 515 -3.08 -24.30 -2.71
CA GLY A 515 -2.63 -25.38 -1.83
C GLY A 515 -1.23 -25.16 -1.28
N THR A 516 -0.78 -26.07 -0.43
CA THR A 516 0.54 -26.02 0.22
C THR A 516 1.51 -27.01 -0.43
N PRO A 517 2.78 -26.64 -0.66
CA PRO A 517 3.80 -27.61 -1.02
C PRO A 517 4.00 -28.63 0.12
N GLN A 518 4.03 -29.91 -0.19
CA GLN A 518 4.39 -30.92 0.81
C GLN A 518 5.85 -30.76 1.23
N SER A 519 6.13 -30.63 2.54
CA SER A 519 7.50 -30.60 3.05
C SER A 519 8.21 -31.89 2.67
N THR A 520 9.36 -31.80 2.00
CA THR A 520 10.14 -32.99 1.63
C THR A 520 10.91 -33.52 2.83
N SER A 521 10.23 -34.26 3.71
CA SER A 521 10.95 -35.25 4.52
C SER A 521 11.31 -36.43 3.61
N ALA A 522 12.56 -36.41 3.12
CA ALA A 522 13.28 -37.48 2.44
C ALA A 522 13.09 -37.71 0.92
N ASN A 523 14.24 -37.96 0.28
CA ASN A 523 14.50 -38.54 -1.05
C ASN A 523 14.33 -37.66 -2.30
N MET A 524 15.39 -36.92 -2.63
CA MET A 524 15.87 -36.84 -4.02
C MET A 524 17.31 -37.38 -4.11
N LYS A 525 17.44 -38.71 -4.22
CA LYS A 525 18.59 -39.30 -4.90
C LYS A 525 18.28 -39.33 -6.40
N GLY A 526 19.08 -38.60 -7.18
CA GLY A 526 19.26 -38.92 -8.60
C GLY A 526 18.83 -37.86 -9.59
N ILE A 527 19.54 -36.73 -9.65
CA ILE A 527 19.88 -36.11 -10.93
C ILE A 527 21.38 -35.83 -10.91
N LYS A 528 22.10 -36.49 -11.83
CA LYS A 528 23.58 -36.48 -11.89
C LYS A 528 24.11 -35.07 -12.21
N LYS A 529 25.14 -34.69 -11.45
CA LYS A 529 26.02 -33.54 -11.65
C LYS A 529 26.85 -33.67 -12.93
N GLY A 530 26.87 -32.62 -13.74
CA GLY A 530 28.04 -32.21 -14.52
C GLY A 530 28.82 -31.17 -13.71
N ALA A 531 30.12 -31.42 -13.52
CA ALA A 531 30.98 -30.70 -12.58
C ALA A 531 31.44 -29.32 -13.10
N ALA A 532 31.50 -28.33 -12.21
CA ALA A 532 32.49 -27.25 -12.26
C ALA A 532 32.77 -26.72 -10.84
N LYS A 533 34.03 -26.40 -10.59
CA LYS A 533 34.69 -26.30 -9.28
C LYS A 533 34.42 -25.00 -8.52
N GLN A 534 34.62 -25.13 -7.21
CA GLN A 534 34.48 -24.17 -6.11
C GLN A 534 35.48 -22.99 -6.15
N GLY A 535 35.05 -21.90 -5.51
CA GLY A 535 35.90 -20.87 -4.94
C GLY A 535 35.09 -19.93 -4.06
N ALA A 536 34.62 -20.39 -2.89
CA ALA A 536 33.92 -19.56 -1.91
C ALA A 536 34.72 -19.49 -0.60
N THR A 537 35.23 -18.30 -0.30
CA THR A 537 35.87 -17.94 0.96
C THR A 537 34.81 -17.74 2.04
N LYS A 538 34.91 -18.53 3.13
CA LYS A 538 34.10 -18.40 4.35
C LYS A 538 34.35 -17.07 5.04
N ALA A 539 33.28 -16.40 5.47
CA ALA A 539 33.33 -15.37 6.50
C ALA A 539 32.19 -15.55 7.50
N GLY A 540 32.58 -15.83 8.76
CA GLY A 540 31.93 -15.42 10.00
C GLY A 540 30.48 -15.85 10.25
N ALA A 541 30.30 -17.07 10.75
CA ALA A 541 29.09 -17.46 11.48
C ALA A 541 29.29 -17.13 12.97
N ASP A 542 28.70 -16.02 13.44
CA ASP A 542 28.55 -15.75 14.88
C ASP A 542 27.10 -16.02 15.31
N GLY A 543 26.96 -17.08 16.10
CA GLY A 543 25.89 -17.39 17.06
C GLY A 543 24.52 -16.75 16.86
N GLY A 544 23.72 -17.31 15.94
CA GLY A 544 22.27 -17.11 15.95
C GLY A 544 21.63 -18.04 16.98
N THR A 545 21.05 -17.47 18.03
CA THR A 545 20.01 -18.13 18.84
C THR A 545 19.01 -18.81 17.89
N SER A 546 18.71 -20.10 18.11
CA SER A 546 17.75 -20.82 17.28
C SER A 546 16.43 -20.06 17.29
N ALA A 547 16.13 -19.34 16.20
CA ALA A 547 14.81 -18.77 16.00
C ALA A 547 13.84 -19.95 16.09
N LYS A 548 12.90 -19.89 17.03
CA LYS A 548 11.74 -20.78 16.99
C LYS A 548 11.21 -20.71 15.56
N LYS A 549 10.92 -21.85 14.94
CA LYS A 549 10.30 -21.89 13.60
C LYS A 549 9.00 -21.10 13.67
N HIS A 550 9.03 -19.81 13.33
CA HIS A 550 7.83 -19.03 13.14
C HIS A 550 7.19 -19.58 11.86
N PRO A 551 5.95 -20.10 11.91
CA PRO A 551 5.36 -20.78 10.78
C PRO A 551 4.91 -19.74 9.75
N ILE A 552 5.85 -19.22 8.97
CA ILE A 552 5.52 -18.54 7.72
C ILE A 552 4.92 -19.62 6.84
N ARG A 553 3.61 -19.55 6.63
CA ARG A 553 2.88 -20.55 5.85
C ARG A 553 3.22 -20.37 4.38
N LYS A 554 3.55 -21.48 3.72
CA LYS A 554 3.84 -21.52 2.29
C LYS A 554 2.58 -21.86 1.51
N ILE A 555 2.00 -20.90 0.81
CA ILE A 555 0.82 -21.10 -0.04
C ILE A 555 1.22 -20.90 -1.50
N VAL A 556 0.77 -21.80 -2.36
CA VAL A 556 0.91 -21.68 -3.82
C VAL A 556 -0.44 -21.47 -4.46
N VAL A 557 -0.52 -20.41 -5.27
CA VAL A 557 -1.72 -20.07 -6.04
C VAL A 557 -1.45 -20.29 -7.53
N LEU A 558 -2.18 -21.24 -8.13
CA LEU A 558 -2.21 -21.49 -9.56
C LEU A 558 -3.46 -20.86 -10.16
N GLU A 559 -3.33 -20.12 -11.25
CA GLU A 559 -4.45 -19.44 -11.90
C GLU A 559 -4.49 -19.77 -13.38
N ALA A 560 -5.67 -20.17 -13.86
CA ALA A 560 -6.01 -20.30 -15.26
C ALA A 560 -7.10 -19.29 -15.64
N LYS A 561 -7.00 -18.74 -16.85
CA LYS A 561 -8.02 -17.86 -17.43
C LYS A 561 -8.52 -18.42 -18.75
N GLU A 562 -9.81 -18.25 -19.01
CA GLU A 562 -10.43 -18.57 -20.29
C GLU A 562 -10.45 -17.32 -21.17
N VAL A 563 -9.85 -17.36 -22.36
CA VAL A 563 -9.72 -16.24 -23.31
C VAL A 563 -10.17 -16.67 -24.70
N GLY A 564 -11.27 -16.10 -25.22
CA GLY A 564 -11.76 -16.39 -26.58
C GLY A 564 -11.99 -17.89 -26.85
N GLY A 565 -12.42 -18.65 -25.83
CA GLY A 565 -12.59 -20.10 -25.89
C GLY A 565 -11.31 -20.93 -25.68
N ASN A 566 -10.14 -20.28 -25.59
CA ASN A 566 -8.87 -20.91 -25.24
C ASN A 566 -8.57 -20.77 -23.75
N ILE A 567 -7.63 -21.56 -23.24
CA ILE A 567 -7.22 -21.54 -21.83
C ILE A 567 -5.76 -21.11 -21.75
N VAL A 568 -5.49 -20.11 -20.90
CA VAL A 568 -4.13 -19.64 -20.61
C VAL A 568 -3.87 -19.88 -19.13
N ILE A 569 -2.81 -20.62 -18.80
CA ILE A 569 -2.41 -20.89 -17.43
C ILE A 569 -1.24 -19.96 -17.07
N SER A 570 -1.38 -19.25 -15.97
CA SER A 570 -0.30 -18.45 -15.39
C SER A 570 0.52 -19.29 -14.40
N GLU A 571 1.82 -19.00 -14.33
CA GLU A 571 2.73 -19.70 -13.41
C GLU A 571 2.30 -19.54 -11.95
N GLY A 572 2.63 -20.56 -11.14
CA GLY A 572 2.34 -20.56 -9.71
C GLY A 572 3.12 -19.47 -8.99
N HIS A 573 2.43 -18.77 -8.10
CA HIS A 573 3.04 -17.79 -7.21
C HIS A 573 3.14 -18.44 -5.83
N SER A 574 4.33 -18.46 -5.20
CA SER A 574 4.47 -18.92 -3.82
C SER A 574 4.73 -17.75 -2.89
N LYS A 575 4.06 -17.74 -1.75
CA LYS A 575 4.37 -16.90 -0.59
C LYS A 575 4.50 -17.80 0.62
#